data_AF-A0A4P7HBH0-F1
#
_entry.id   AF-A0A4P7HBH0-F1
#
_cell.length_a   1.000
_cell.length_b   1.000
_cell.length_c   1.000
_cell.angle_alpha   90.00
_cell.angle_beta   90.00
_cell.angle_gamma   90.00
#
_symmetry.space_group_name_H-M   'P 1'
#
loop_
_entity.id
_entity.type
_entity.pdbx_description
1 polymer ?
#
loop_
_entity_poly.entity_id
_entity_poly.type
_entity_poly.pdbx_seq_one_letter_code
_entity_poly.pdbx_strand_id
1 'polypeptide(L)'
;MDTPDSTTRTSALRTTLRRLVLGAFACTAALIVLFGGEAVLSATGVSDDPHGYGMFAGILFAAVLTPVALALWLLYRSMRRRGN
;
A
#
# COMPACT_ATOMS: atom_id res chain seq x y z
N MET A 1 12.35 24.84 -28.96
CA MET A 1 13.67 24.23 -28.65
C MET A 1 13.54 23.63 -27.26
N ASP A 2 13.12 22.37 -27.18
CA ASP A 2 12.93 21.67 -25.93
C ASP A 2 14.30 21.34 -25.33
N THR A 3 14.58 21.86 -24.14
CA THR A 3 15.88 21.75 -23.49
C THR A 3 16.11 20.32 -22.95
N PRO A 4 17.27 19.69 -23.21
CA PRO A 4 17.57 18.31 -22.79
C PRO A 4 17.49 18.09 -21.26
N ASP A 5 17.66 19.15 -20.47
CA ASP A 5 17.49 19.10 -19.01
C ASP A 5 16.04 18.84 -18.57
N SER A 6 15.05 19.30 -19.34
CA SER A 6 13.63 19.14 -19.02
C SER A 6 13.21 17.67 -19.12
N THR A 7 13.63 17.00 -20.19
CA THR A 7 13.30 15.59 -20.47
C THR A 7 13.95 14.67 -19.44
N THR A 8 15.20 14.96 -19.08
CA THR A 8 15.97 14.20 -18.08
C THR A 8 15.37 14.34 -16.69
N ARG A 9 14.99 15.56 -16.28
CA ARG A 9 14.31 15.83 -15.01
C ARG A 9 12.95 15.12 -14.93
N THR A 10 12.16 15.14 -16.00
CA THR A 10 10.86 14.44 -16.04
C THR A 10 11.03 12.92 -15.93
N SER A 11 12.05 12.34 -16.56
CA SER A 11 12.37 10.91 -16.46
C SER A 11 12.79 10.51 -15.03
N ALA A 12 13.67 11.31 -14.41
CA ALA A 12 14.07 11.10 -13.02
C ALA A 12 12.87 11.19 -12.06
N LEU A 13 12.02 12.20 -12.22
CA LEU A 13 10.82 12.40 -11.38
C LEU A 13 9.84 11.24 -11.50
N ARG A 14 9.61 10.74 -12.73
CA ARG A 14 8.76 9.57 -12.98
C ARG A 14 9.32 8.32 -12.30
N THR A 15 10.64 8.15 -12.30
CA THR A 15 11.32 7.00 -11.67
C THR A 15 11.20 7.05 -10.15
N THR A 16 11.43 8.22 -9.55
CA THR A 16 11.28 8.44 -8.10
C THR A 16 9.83 8.22 -7.67
N LEU A 17 8.85 8.78 -8.40
CA LEU A 17 7.43 8.59 -8.12
C LEU A 17 7.04 7.11 -8.18
N ARG A 18 7.55 6.36 -9.16
CA ARG A 18 7.29 4.93 -9.30
C ARG A 18 7.82 4.12 -8.12
N ARG A 19 9.02 4.46 -7.62
CA ARG A 19 9.60 3.83 -6.42
C ARG A 19 8.80 4.18 -5.16
N LEU A 20 8.38 5.44 -5.02
CA LEU A 20 7.53 5.88 -3.91
C LEU A 20 6.21 5.12 -3.87
N VAL A 21 5.52 5.01 -5.00
CA VAL A 21 4.24 4.28 -5.09
C VAL A 21 4.43 2.79 -4.76
N LEU A 22 5.52 2.18 -5.24
CA LEU A 22 5.83 0.78 -4.91
C LEU A 22 6.13 0.60 -3.42
N GLY A 23 6.91 1.50 -2.82
CA GLY A 23 7.20 1.49 -1.38
C GLY A 23 5.95 1.69 -0.54
N ALA A 24 5.09 2.65 -0.92
CA ALA A 24 3.80 2.87 -0.28
C ALA A 24 2.91 1.63 -0.37
N PHE A 25 2.86 0.97 -1.53
CA PHE A 25 2.11 -0.27 -1.71
C PHE A 25 2.62 -1.39 -0.79
N ALA A 26 3.94 -1.60 -0.73
CA ALA A 26 4.54 -2.60 0.13
C ALA A 26 4.26 -2.33 1.62
N CYS A 27 4.34 -1.06 2.04
CA CYS A 27 4.00 -0.63 3.40
C CYS A 27 2.53 -0.92 3.72
N THR A 28 1.61 -0.53 2.84
CA THR A 28 0.17 -0.81 2.99
C THR A 28 -0.10 -2.32 3.09
N ALA A 29 0.57 -3.13 2.26
CA ALA A 29 0.43 -4.59 2.32
C ALA A 29 0.92 -5.17 3.65
N ALA A 30 2.05 -4.70 4.18
CA ALA A 30 2.55 -5.10 5.48
C ALA A 30 1.58 -4.75 6.61
N LEU A 31 0.97 -3.56 6.57
CA LEU A 31 -0.06 -3.16 7.53
C LEU A 31 -1.30 -4.04 7.45
N ILE A 32 -1.76 -4.41 6.25
CA ILE A 32 -2.88 -5.35 6.08
C ILE A 32 -2.58 -6.68 6.75
N VAL A 33 -1.38 -7.22 6.55
CA VAL A 33 -0.96 -8.50 7.16
C VAL A 33 -0.90 -8.37 8.68
N LEU A 34 -0.32 -7.29 9.20
CA LEU A 34 -0.22 -7.04 10.64
C LEU A 34 -1.62 -6.96 11.28
N PHE A 35 -2.49 -6.10 10.76
CA PHE A 35 -3.84 -5.91 11.30
C PHE A 35 -4.73 -7.15 11.10
N GLY A 36 -4.57 -7.86 9.99
CA GLY A 36 -5.24 -9.14 9.78
C GLY A 36 -4.77 -10.20 10.78
N GLY A 37 -3.48 -10.25 11.09
CA GLY A 37 -2.90 -11.14 12.09
C GLY A 37 -3.46 -10.87 13.50
N GLU A 38 -3.48 -9.60 13.91
CA GLU A 38 -4.10 -9.16 15.17
C GLU A 38 -5.58 -9.56 15.24
N ALA A 39 -6.33 -9.39 14.15
CA ALA A 39 -7.73 -9.81 14.11
C ALA A 39 -7.91 -11.32 14.28
N VAL A 40 -7.05 -12.13 13.66
CA VAL A 40 -7.08 -13.59 13.80
C VAL A 40 -6.69 -14.04 15.21
N LEU A 41 -5.65 -13.43 15.80
CA LEU A 41 -5.23 -13.73 17.17
C LEU A 41 -6.32 -13.37 18.19
N SER A 42 -6.99 -12.24 17.99
CA SER A 42 -8.16 -11.84 18.79
C SER A 42 -9.34 -12.80 18.60
N ALA A 43 -9.67 -13.17 17.36
CA ALA A 43 -10.77 -14.10 17.08
C ALA A 43 -10.53 -15.53 17.62
N THR A 44 -9.28 -15.96 17.69
CA THR A 44 -8.89 -17.28 18.21
C THR A 44 -8.74 -17.31 19.74
N GLY A 45 -8.93 -16.17 20.42
CA GLY A 45 -8.82 -16.06 21.87
C GLY A 45 -7.39 -16.20 22.40
N VAL A 46 -6.39 -16.07 21.51
CA VAL A 46 -4.96 -16.13 21.87
C VAL A 46 -4.49 -14.80 22.44
N SER A 47 -5.12 -13.68 22.09
CA SER A 47 -4.91 -12.39 22.76
C SER A 47 -5.83 -12.26 23.97
N ASP A 48 -5.34 -11.67 25.07
CA ASP A 48 -6.13 -11.22 26.23
C ASP A 48 -7.04 -10.03 25.87
N ASP A 49 -7.93 -10.22 24.88
CA ASP A 49 -8.90 -9.24 24.43
C ASP A 49 -10.31 -9.79 24.64
N PRO A 50 -10.88 -9.64 25.86
CA PRO A 50 -12.19 -10.20 26.20
C PRO A 50 -13.35 -9.55 25.44
N HIS A 51 -13.11 -8.43 24.74
CA HIS A 51 -14.13 -7.66 24.02
C HIS A 51 -14.02 -7.77 22.49
N GLY A 52 -12.94 -8.35 21.95
CA GLY A 52 -12.74 -8.52 20.51
C GLY A 52 -12.36 -7.24 19.75
N TYR A 53 -11.85 -6.21 20.44
CA TYR A 53 -11.39 -4.97 19.81
C TYR A 53 -10.32 -5.19 18.74
N GLY A 54 -9.43 -6.16 18.92
CA GLY A 54 -8.40 -6.54 17.94
C GLY A 54 -9.02 -7.04 16.63
N MET A 55 -10.05 -7.88 16.72
CA MET A 55 -10.83 -8.35 15.58
C MET A 55 -11.52 -7.20 14.84
N PHE A 56 -12.24 -6.33 15.56
CA PHE A 56 -12.95 -5.21 14.93
C PHE A 56 -12.00 -4.19 14.28
N ALA A 57 -10.95 -3.78 15.00
CA ALA A 57 -9.97 -2.84 14.48
C ALA A 57 -9.23 -3.43 13.27
N GLY A 58 -8.81 -4.69 13.34
CA GLY A 58 -8.09 -5.33 12.25
C GLY A 58 -8.92 -5.47 10.98
N ILE A 59 -10.21 -5.86 11.10
CA ILE A 59 -11.13 -5.90 9.96
C ILE A 59 -11.34 -4.50 9.36
N LEU A 60 -11.57 -3.49 10.21
CA LEU A 60 -11.80 -2.11 9.75
C LEU A 60 -10.58 -1.54 9.01
N PHE A 61 -9.38 -1.73 9.56
CA PHE A 61 -8.13 -1.30 8.92
C PHE A 61 -7.87 -2.07 7.62
N ALA A 62 -8.08 -3.38 7.58
CA ALA A 62 -7.94 -4.17 6.36
C ALA A 62 -8.93 -3.71 5.28
N ALA A 63 -10.18 -3.43 5.64
CA ALA A 63 -11.20 -2.94 4.73
C ALA A 63 -10.84 -1.57 4.10
N VAL A 64 -10.18 -0.69 4.86
CA VAL A 64 -9.71 0.62 4.37
C VAL A 64 -8.39 0.50 3.58
N LEU A 65 -7.45 -0.30 4.05
CA LEU A 65 -6.12 -0.43 3.43
C LEU A 65 -6.17 -1.22 2.11
N THR A 66 -7.10 -2.17 1.96
CA THR A 66 -7.27 -2.96 0.74
C THR A 66 -7.52 -2.10 -0.51
N PRO A 67 -8.52 -1.21 -0.56
CA PRO A 67 -8.74 -0.33 -1.71
C PRO A 67 -7.57 0.63 -1.92
N VAL A 68 -6.89 1.09 -0.86
CA VAL A 68 -5.67 1.91 -0.98
C VAL A 68 -4.56 1.13 -1.67
N ALA A 69 -4.32 -0.13 -1.27
CA ALA A 69 -3.34 -1.00 -1.90
C ALA A 69 -3.70 -1.24 -3.38
N LEU A 70 -4.98 -1.47 -3.68
CA LEU A 70 -5.47 -1.67 -5.05
C LEU A 70 -5.26 -0.42 -5.91
N ALA A 71 -5.54 0.77 -5.38
CA ALA A 71 -5.30 2.04 -6.06
C ALA A 71 -3.80 2.26 -6.34
N LEU A 72 -2.93 2.05 -5.35
CA LEU A 72 -1.48 2.16 -5.51
C LEU A 72 -0.95 1.14 -6.53
N TRP A 73 -1.46 -0.09 -6.51
CA TRP A 73 -1.10 -1.12 -7.49
C TRP A 73 -1.50 -0.74 -8.92
N LEU A 74 -2.74 -0.28 -9.11
CA LEU A 74 -3.24 0.16 -10.41
C LEU A 74 -2.44 1.37 -10.93
N LEU A 75 -2.10 2.30 -10.05
CA LEU A 75 -1.26 3.44 -10.36
C LEU A 75 0.16 3.02 -10.76
N TYR A 76 0.78 2.10 -10.01
CA TYR A 76 2.07 1.52 -10.39
C TYR A 76 2.00 0.81 -11.76
N ARG A 77 0.94 0.03 -11.99
CA ARG A 77 0.75 -0.72 -13.24
C ARG A 77 0.52 0.21 -14.42
N SER A 78 -0.25 1.28 -14.28
CA SER A 78 -0.48 2.26 -15.35
C SER A 78 0.81 3.00 -15.70
N MET A 79 1.59 3.40 -14.69
CA MET A 79 2.92 4.00 -14.90
C MET A 79 3.89 3.04 -15.60
N ARG A 80 3.86 1.74 -15.27
CA ARG A 80 4.70 0.73 -15.93
C ARG A 80 4.33 0.52 -17.39
N ARG A 81 3.03 0.49 -17.74
CA ARG A 81 2.57 0.33 -19.13
C ARG A 81 2.93 1.51 -20.03
N ARG A 82 3.06 2.71 -19.47
CA ARG A 82 3.34 3.95 -20.21
C ARG A 82 4.83 4.24 -20.44
N GLY A 83 5.70 3.30 -20.05
CA GLY A 83 7.16 3.40 -20.19
C GLY A 83 7.81 2.17 -20.84
N ASN A 84 6.99 1.30 -21.44
CA ASN A 84 7.39 0.21 -22.35
C ASN A 84 6.77 0.50 -23.72
#